data_AF-A0A163AJM2-F1
#
_entry.id   AF-A0A163AJM2-F1
#
_cell.length_a   1.000
_cell.length_b   1.000
_cell.length_c   1.000
_cell.angle_alpha   90.00
_cell.angle_beta   90.00
_cell.angle_gamma   90.00
#
_symmetry.space_group_name_H-M   'P 1'
#
loop_
_entity.id
_entity.type
_entity.pdbx_description
1 polymer ?
#
loop_
_entity_poly.entity_id
_entity_poly.type
_entity_poly.pdbx_seq_one_letter_code
_entity_poly.pdbx_strand_id
1 'polypeptide(L)'
;MRQHFLTGVATVVLSSIVHAQLPPSPEDYWQVSPPINYSEPLYAGWPQLKVDAEVLVYRGTDVNRTYAHHPELYHNGKRTFLMYSTAPIDEDATGQDAWLSTSTDGGFSWSKGYPILPDALLPNQTSPANYTYWCDNRIWQRAHHPVAWVPIDKKTLYAVSQTTLRYCWGDDAKGTKAAGRIARVIDKAGNPVGDPCWTSQNNWTEVVRFNETIYGQYGMKFCKHAKQIEAYLKEPAKVPAWGTWLYQTKLFAAVGAHDMQEPTHSVWFGNKVGGYWERFWRDISGSDIISTAVWVEHTSSRKGDEWYPKVEKQLGNQIFKTNIPDVGSKQHLGLLPNGDRYLVHNPRNNTERYRQPLTIATSRRSNGCYTGIGVLRTNASTVIAPDTRKLKRLMFSYPTAIIVNGKLVVAYSENKENIWVSVVDPKNLH
;
A
#
# COMPACT_ATOMS: atom_id res chain seq x y z
N MET A 1 -38.25 44.13 58.79
CA MET A 1 -36.96 43.46 58.56
C MET A 1 -37.09 42.64 57.28
N ARG A 2 -36.59 43.14 56.14
CA ARG A 2 -36.61 42.41 54.86
C ARG A 2 -35.42 41.45 54.82
N GLN A 3 -35.68 40.14 54.70
CA GLN A 3 -34.66 39.17 54.32
C GLN A 3 -34.96 38.71 52.90
N HIS A 4 -34.09 39.11 51.97
CA HIS A 4 -34.03 38.54 50.63
C HIS A 4 -33.23 37.24 50.69
N PHE A 5 -33.88 36.11 50.40
CA PHE A 5 -33.20 34.87 50.07
C PHE A 5 -32.79 34.92 48.58
N LEU A 6 -31.48 35.03 48.34
CA LEU A 6 -30.88 34.79 47.03
C LEU A 6 -30.61 33.28 46.91
N THR A 7 -31.44 32.57 46.16
CA THR A 7 -31.16 31.20 45.71
C THR A 7 -30.25 31.25 44.49
N GLY A 8 -28.94 31.12 44.72
CA GLY A 8 -27.96 30.91 43.65
C GLY A 8 -28.10 29.49 43.10
N VAL A 9 -28.64 29.36 41.89
CA VAL A 9 -28.59 28.10 41.14
C VAL A 9 -27.18 27.96 40.57
N ALA A 10 -26.35 27.13 41.19
CA ALA A 10 -25.07 26.75 40.63
C ALA A 10 -25.32 25.87 39.40
N THR A 11 -25.20 26.46 38.20
CA THR A 11 -25.17 25.70 36.96
C THR A 11 -23.87 24.91 36.91
N VAL A 12 -23.93 23.63 37.29
CA VAL A 12 -22.84 22.69 37.05
C VAL A 12 -22.74 22.50 35.54
N VAL A 13 -21.78 23.17 34.92
CA VAL A 13 -21.36 22.87 33.55
C VAL A 13 -20.67 21.51 33.62
N LEU A 14 -21.44 20.45 33.39
CA LEU A 14 -20.91 19.12 33.08
C LEU A 14 -20.11 19.27 31.78
N SER A 15 -18.80 19.52 31.91
CA SER A 15 -17.87 19.31 30.80
C SER A 15 -18.03 17.85 30.38
N SER A 16 -18.61 17.63 29.21
CA SER A 16 -18.66 16.33 28.58
C SER A 16 -17.22 15.84 28.42
N ILE A 17 -16.83 14.92 29.31
CA ILE A 17 -15.59 14.15 29.17
C ILE A 17 -15.78 13.36 27.88
N VAL A 18 -15.24 13.89 26.78
CA VAL A 18 -15.16 13.19 25.49
C VAL A 18 -14.25 11.99 25.73
N HIS A 19 -14.86 10.85 26.02
CA HIS A 19 -14.15 9.59 26.19
C HIS A 19 -13.36 9.31 24.92
N ALA A 20 -12.12 8.84 25.07
CA ALA A 20 -11.32 8.38 23.96
C ALA A 20 -12.11 7.31 23.19
N GLN A 21 -12.21 7.45 21.88
CA GLN A 21 -12.89 6.47 21.03
C GLN A 21 -12.20 5.12 21.21
N LEU A 22 -12.95 4.10 21.62
CA LEU A 22 -12.44 2.74 21.71
C LEU A 22 -12.46 2.09 20.32
N PRO A 23 -11.49 1.22 20.00
CA PRO A 23 -11.56 0.43 18.78
C PRO A 23 -12.77 -0.50 18.81
N PRO A 24 -13.41 -0.77 17.66
CA PRO A 24 -14.44 -1.80 17.58
C PRO A 24 -13.84 -3.18 17.83
N SER A 25 -14.67 -4.12 18.29
CA SER A 25 -14.28 -5.53 18.35
C SER A 25 -13.89 -6.03 16.95
N PRO A 26 -12.90 -6.92 16.81
CA PRO A 26 -12.55 -7.48 15.51
C PRO A 26 -13.74 -8.12 14.76
N GLU A 27 -14.73 -8.67 15.48
CA GLU A 27 -15.93 -9.29 14.92
C GLU A 27 -17.03 -8.31 14.50
N ASP A 28 -16.88 -7.01 14.78
CA ASP A 28 -17.91 -6.00 14.54
C ASP A 28 -17.58 -5.05 13.38
N TYR A 29 -16.39 -5.16 12.77
CA TYR A 29 -15.96 -4.23 11.72
C TYR A 29 -16.89 -4.22 10.50
N TRP A 30 -17.36 -5.38 10.05
CA TRP A 30 -18.11 -5.51 8.81
C TRP A 30 -19.61 -5.66 9.09
N GLN A 31 -20.36 -4.58 8.91
CA GLN A 31 -21.82 -4.51 9.08
C GLN A 31 -22.50 -3.97 7.83
N VAL A 32 -21.90 -4.25 6.67
CA VAL A 32 -22.35 -3.78 5.36
C VAL A 32 -23.68 -4.44 4.98
N SER A 33 -24.62 -3.63 4.49
CA SER A 33 -25.91 -4.07 3.97
C SER A 33 -26.16 -3.48 2.56
N PRO A 34 -26.65 -4.27 1.59
CA PRO A 34 -26.92 -5.71 1.68
C PRO A 34 -25.64 -6.54 1.88
N PRO A 35 -25.74 -7.76 2.42
CA PRO A 35 -24.60 -8.67 2.50
C PRO A 35 -24.08 -9.03 1.10
N ILE A 36 -22.85 -9.54 1.03
CA ILE A 36 -22.22 -9.97 -0.22
C ILE A 36 -23.11 -10.98 -0.96
N ASN A 37 -23.49 -10.67 -2.18
CA ASN A 37 -24.13 -11.62 -3.09
C ASN A 37 -23.06 -12.40 -3.87
N TYR A 38 -22.78 -13.64 -3.46
CA TYR A 38 -21.74 -14.45 -4.11
C TYR A 38 -22.12 -14.93 -5.52
N SER A 39 -23.41 -14.89 -5.87
CA SER A 39 -23.90 -15.23 -7.20
C SER A 39 -23.73 -14.10 -8.23
N GLU A 40 -23.37 -12.89 -7.78
CA GLU A 40 -23.10 -11.73 -8.65
C GLU A 40 -21.60 -11.38 -8.65
N PRO A 41 -20.79 -11.96 -9.54
CA PRO A 41 -19.33 -11.88 -9.45
C PRO A 41 -18.77 -10.48 -9.74
N LEU A 42 -19.49 -9.64 -10.48
CA LEU A 42 -19.02 -8.30 -10.86
C LEU A 42 -19.24 -7.27 -9.76
N TYR A 43 -20.41 -7.27 -9.13
CA TYR A 43 -20.82 -6.21 -8.20
C TYR A 43 -21.07 -6.68 -6.78
N ALA A 44 -21.12 -8.01 -6.55
CA ALA A 44 -21.35 -8.60 -5.25
C ALA A 44 -22.64 -8.12 -4.56
N GLY A 45 -23.66 -7.70 -5.31
CA GLY A 45 -24.93 -7.19 -4.77
C GLY A 45 -24.91 -5.71 -4.40
N TRP A 46 -23.85 -4.96 -4.73
CA TRP A 46 -23.70 -3.56 -4.35
C TRP A 46 -23.73 -2.60 -5.55
N PRO A 47 -24.19 -1.36 -5.35
CA PRO A 47 -24.21 -0.37 -6.42
C PRO A 47 -22.79 0.05 -6.84
N GLN A 48 -22.63 0.35 -8.13
CA GLN A 48 -21.47 1.06 -8.64
C GLN A 48 -21.47 2.50 -8.11
N LEU A 49 -20.32 2.95 -7.61
CA LEU A 49 -20.11 4.33 -7.19
C LEU A 49 -20.09 5.25 -8.41
N LYS A 50 -20.63 6.46 -8.23
CA LYS A 50 -20.41 7.54 -9.19
C LYS A 50 -18.95 8.01 -9.09
N VAL A 51 -18.18 7.68 -10.11
CA VAL A 51 -16.79 8.09 -10.31
C VAL A 51 -16.74 9.32 -11.21
N ASP A 52 -15.90 10.29 -10.86
CA ASP A 52 -15.69 11.50 -11.66
C ASP A 52 -14.73 11.23 -12.84
N ALA A 53 -13.80 10.30 -12.66
CA ALA A 53 -12.90 9.82 -13.72
C ALA A 53 -12.39 8.41 -13.44
N GLU A 54 -12.10 7.66 -14.51
CA GLU A 54 -11.37 6.40 -14.49
C GLU A 54 -10.34 6.44 -15.61
N VAL A 55 -9.07 6.55 -15.24
CA VAL A 55 -7.98 6.88 -16.17
C VAL A 55 -6.99 5.73 -16.22
N LEU A 56 -6.79 5.17 -17.42
CA LEU A 56 -5.70 4.25 -17.68
C LEU A 56 -4.40 5.04 -17.78
N VAL A 57 -3.58 4.98 -16.74
CA VAL A 57 -2.32 5.75 -16.66
C VAL A 57 -1.19 5.03 -17.39
N TYR A 58 -1.19 3.71 -17.32
CA TYR A 58 -0.16 2.87 -17.92
C TYR A 58 -0.78 1.59 -18.47
N ARG A 59 -0.54 1.30 -19.74
CA ARG A 59 -0.90 0.03 -20.39
C ARG A 59 0.36 -0.76 -20.72
N GLY A 60 0.56 -1.90 -20.06
CA GLY A 60 1.82 -2.65 -20.18
C GLY A 60 2.09 -3.18 -21.60
N THR A 61 1.05 -3.53 -22.35
CA THR A 61 1.18 -4.01 -23.73
C THR A 61 1.72 -2.96 -24.69
N ASP A 62 1.41 -1.67 -24.46
CA ASP A 62 1.80 -0.57 -25.37
C ASP A 62 3.31 -0.27 -25.31
N VAL A 63 3.99 -0.74 -24.27
CA VAL A 63 5.43 -0.53 -24.05
C VAL A 63 6.21 -1.84 -23.88
N ASN A 64 5.59 -2.97 -24.23
CA ASN A 64 6.18 -4.32 -24.12
C ASN A 64 6.71 -4.65 -22.71
N ARG A 65 5.97 -4.23 -21.68
CA ARG A 65 6.27 -4.49 -20.27
C ARG A 65 4.98 -4.86 -19.55
N THR A 66 4.66 -6.14 -19.65
CA THR A 66 3.35 -6.70 -19.29
C THR A 66 3.19 -7.00 -17.80
N TYR A 67 4.20 -6.69 -16.97
CA TYR A 67 4.02 -6.58 -15.53
C TYR A 67 3.97 -5.10 -15.13
N ALA A 68 2.94 -4.69 -14.38
CA ALA A 68 2.86 -3.39 -13.72
C ALA A 68 2.06 -3.49 -12.42
N HIS A 69 2.63 -2.99 -11.32
CA HIS A 69 2.05 -3.15 -9.99
C HIS A 69 2.55 -2.10 -9.00
N HIS A 70 2.19 -2.26 -7.73
CA HIS A 70 2.68 -1.46 -6.60
C HIS A 70 2.52 0.08 -6.79
N PRO A 71 1.31 0.58 -7.13
CA PRO A 71 1.11 2.01 -7.26
C PRO A 71 1.23 2.72 -5.90
N GLU A 72 1.91 3.86 -5.86
CA GLU A 72 2.03 4.74 -4.69
C GLU A 72 1.84 6.21 -5.08
N LEU A 73 0.88 6.87 -4.42
CA LEU A 73 0.46 8.24 -4.71
C LEU A 73 1.06 9.26 -3.73
N TYR A 74 1.33 10.46 -4.22
CA TYR A 74 1.66 11.63 -3.40
C TYR A 74 1.18 12.93 -4.05
N HIS A 75 0.78 13.90 -3.25
CA HIS A 75 0.37 15.21 -3.74
C HIS A 75 1.07 16.32 -2.95
N ASN A 76 1.68 17.27 -3.66
CA ASN A 76 2.45 18.36 -3.05
C ASN A 76 1.69 19.69 -2.96
N GLY A 77 0.38 19.68 -3.21
CA GLY A 77 -0.49 20.87 -3.28
C GLY A 77 -0.65 21.45 -4.69
N LYS A 78 0.18 21.01 -5.66
CA LYS A 78 0.10 21.47 -7.06
C LYS A 78 0.09 20.33 -8.07
N ARG A 79 0.90 19.29 -7.81
CA ARG A 79 1.07 18.13 -8.69
C ARG A 79 0.84 16.87 -7.89
N THR A 80 0.16 15.91 -8.52
CA THR A 80 0.04 14.55 -8.04
C THR A 80 1.08 13.68 -8.75
N PHE A 81 1.77 12.86 -7.98
CA PHE A 81 2.80 11.94 -8.43
C PHE A 81 2.31 10.52 -8.19
N LEU A 82 2.51 9.66 -9.18
CA LEU A 82 2.20 8.25 -9.11
C LEU A 82 3.44 7.48 -9.53
N MET A 83 4.03 6.75 -8.59
CA MET A 83 5.06 5.77 -8.92
C MET A 83 4.49 4.37 -8.89
N TYR A 84 5.05 3.48 -9.71
CA TYR A 84 4.64 2.08 -9.84
C TYR A 84 5.83 1.26 -10.35
N SER A 85 5.83 -0.04 -10.07
CA SER A 85 6.84 -0.94 -10.64
C SER A 85 6.34 -1.47 -11.97
N THR A 86 7.25 -1.69 -12.92
CA THR A 86 6.96 -2.47 -14.12
C THR A 86 8.12 -3.37 -14.49
N ALA A 87 7.85 -4.48 -15.18
CA ALA A 87 8.82 -5.42 -15.70
C ALA A 87 8.37 -5.93 -17.08
N PRO A 88 9.29 -6.48 -17.91
CA PRO A 88 8.93 -7.05 -19.21
C PRO A 88 7.77 -8.05 -19.15
N ILE A 89 7.82 -8.99 -18.19
CA ILE A 89 6.89 -10.12 -18.11
C ILE A 89 6.51 -10.45 -16.66
N ASP A 90 7.50 -10.72 -15.80
CA ASP A 90 7.28 -11.37 -14.50
C ASP A 90 7.43 -10.43 -13.30
N GLU A 91 6.66 -10.74 -12.25
CA GLU A 91 6.79 -10.16 -10.92
C GLU A 91 8.08 -10.61 -10.21
N ASP A 92 8.72 -9.69 -9.48
CA ASP A 92 9.97 -9.87 -8.72
C ASP A 92 11.16 -10.38 -9.54
N ALA A 93 11.13 -10.18 -10.86
CA ALA A 93 12.21 -10.58 -11.76
C ALA A 93 13.24 -9.46 -12.01
N THR A 94 14.47 -9.82 -12.36
CA THR A 94 15.44 -8.83 -12.86
C THR A 94 14.90 -8.21 -14.13
N GLY A 95 14.89 -6.88 -14.16
CA GLY A 95 14.18 -6.09 -15.17
C GLY A 95 12.98 -5.34 -14.60
N GLN A 96 12.56 -5.64 -13.36
CA GLN A 96 11.55 -4.86 -12.64
C GLN A 96 12.16 -3.58 -12.04
N ASP A 97 11.66 -2.44 -12.48
CA ASP A 97 12.16 -1.10 -12.16
C ASP A 97 11.02 -0.17 -11.68
N ALA A 98 11.34 1.03 -11.20
CA ALA A 98 10.33 1.99 -10.72
C ALA A 98 10.10 3.10 -11.75
N TRP A 99 8.84 3.34 -12.08
CA TRP A 99 8.38 4.32 -13.05
C TRP A 99 7.56 5.42 -12.38
N LEU A 100 7.48 6.57 -13.06
CA LEU A 100 6.75 7.74 -12.58
C LEU A 100 5.83 8.31 -13.67
N SER A 101 4.58 8.57 -13.29
CA SER A 101 3.62 9.42 -14.01
C SER A 101 3.16 10.55 -13.09
N THR A 102 2.80 11.71 -13.66
CA THR A 102 2.33 12.85 -12.88
C THR A 102 1.07 13.48 -13.46
N SER A 103 0.30 14.14 -12.60
CA SER A 103 -0.94 14.84 -12.94
C SER A 103 -0.94 16.26 -12.37
N THR A 104 -1.43 17.22 -13.14
CA THR A 104 -1.58 18.63 -12.74
C THR A 104 -3.02 19.07 -12.50
N ASP A 105 -3.99 18.18 -12.74
CA ASP A 105 -5.43 18.47 -12.67
C ASP A 105 -6.14 17.67 -11.59
N GLY A 106 -5.40 17.03 -10.68
CA GLY A 106 -5.98 16.27 -9.56
C GLY A 106 -6.26 14.80 -9.88
N GLY A 107 -5.64 14.26 -10.93
CA GLY A 107 -5.73 12.84 -11.29
C GLY A 107 -6.64 12.55 -12.49
N PHE A 108 -7.18 13.57 -13.16
CA PHE A 108 -8.04 13.44 -14.33
C PHE A 108 -7.24 13.17 -15.61
N SER A 109 -6.00 13.67 -15.68
CA SER A 109 -5.05 13.36 -16.75
C SER A 109 -3.66 13.09 -16.19
N TRP A 110 -2.89 12.28 -16.91
CA TRP A 110 -1.57 11.82 -16.48
C TRP A 110 -0.54 11.91 -17.60
N SER A 111 0.70 12.27 -17.24
CA SER A 111 1.84 12.21 -18.14
C SER A 111 2.21 10.77 -18.48
N LYS A 112 2.82 10.58 -19.65
CA LYS A 112 3.46 9.30 -19.99
C LYS A 112 4.45 8.90 -18.91
N GLY A 113 4.43 7.62 -18.55
CA GLY A 113 5.36 7.03 -17.59
C GLY A 113 6.80 6.97 -18.12
N TYR A 114 7.77 7.10 -17.23
CA TYR A 114 9.19 6.87 -17.52
C TYR A 114 9.93 6.30 -16.30
N PRO A 115 11.05 5.59 -16.50
CA PRO A 115 11.82 5.01 -15.40
C PRO A 115 12.51 6.09 -14.56
N ILE A 116 12.40 5.98 -13.24
CA ILE A 116 13.11 6.83 -12.27
C ILE A 116 14.16 6.08 -11.47
N LEU A 117 14.02 4.76 -11.30
CA LEU A 117 15.02 3.87 -10.71
C LEU A 117 15.14 2.66 -11.64
N PRO A 118 16.17 2.60 -12.51
CA PRO A 118 16.26 1.62 -13.60
C PRO A 118 16.50 0.19 -13.08
N ASP A 119 16.45 -0.80 -13.97
CA ASP A 119 16.71 -2.18 -13.61
C ASP A 119 18.16 -2.45 -13.20
N ALA A 120 18.33 -3.39 -12.27
CA ALA A 120 19.63 -3.73 -11.68
C ALA A 120 20.33 -4.86 -12.45
N LEU A 121 20.61 -4.64 -13.73
CA LEU A 121 21.33 -5.60 -14.57
C LEU A 121 22.84 -5.55 -14.30
N LEU A 122 23.47 -6.73 -14.23
CA LEU A 122 24.94 -6.85 -14.19
C LEU A 122 25.55 -6.61 -15.58
N PRO A 123 26.87 -6.36 -15.71
CA PRO A 123 27.49 -6.04 -17.00
C PRO A 123 27.34 -7.17 -18.03
N ASN A 124 27.25 -8.41 -17.59
CA ASN A 124 27.01 -9.59 -18.44
C ASN A 124 25.52 -9.90 -18.68
N GLN A 125 24.60 -9.08 -18.14
CA GLN A 125 23.16 -9.22 -18.31
C GLN A 125 22.66 -8.08 -19.22
N THR A 126 22.98 -8.15 -20.51
CA THR A 126 22.75 -7.03 -21.44
C THR A 126 21.27 -6.77 -21.75
N SER A 127 20.37 -7.67 -21.33
CA SER A 127 18.92 -7.51 -21.44
C SER A 127 18.19 -8.20 -20.28
N PRO A 128 17.02 -7.69 -19.86
CA PRO A 128 16.11 -8.42 -18.99
C PRO A 128 15.71 -9.78 -19.59
N ALA A 129 15.42 -10.74 -18.73
CA ALA A 129 14.89 -12.04 -19.08
C ALA A 129 13.72 -12.39 -18.17
N ASN A 130 12.96 -13.42 -18.52
CA ASN A 130 11.84 -13.90 -17.72
C ASN A 130 12.31 -14.61 -16.44
N TYR A 131 11.40 -14.80 -15.50
CA TYR A 131 11.68 -15.42 -14.20
C TYR A 131 12.29 -16.81 -14.34
N THR A 132 11.77 -17.66 -15.23
CA THR A 132 12.29 -19.02 -15.50
C THR A 132 13.76 -19.00 -15.90
N TYR A 133 14.17 -18.13 -16.83
CA TYR A 133 15.57 -18.03 -17.25
C TYR A 133 16.51 -17.76 -16.06
N TRP A 134 16.13 -16.82 -15.18
CA TRP A 134 16.96 -16.49 -14.02
C TRP A 134 17.03 -17.67 -13.03
N CYS A 135 15.93 -18.40 -12.83
CA CYS A 135 15.88 -19.58 -11.98
C CYS A 135 16.77 -20.71 -12.53
N ASP A 136 16.62 -21.05 -13.81
CA ASP A 136 17.34 -22.15 -14.47
C ASP A 136 18.86 -21.92 -14.45
N ASN A 137 19.29 -20.67 -14.51
CA ASN A 137 20.70 -20.28 -14.45
C ASN A 137 21.19 -19.99 -13.02
N ARG A 138 20.36 -20.20 -12.00
CA ARG A 138 20.66 -19.94 -10.59
C ARG A 138 21.11 -18.51 -10.31
N ILE A 139 20.53 -17.54 -11.00
CA ILE A 139 20.86 -16.13 -10.87
C ILE A 139 19.90 -15.47 -9.87
N TRP A 140 20.46 -14.69 -8.94
CA TRP A 140 19.67 -13.81 -8.08
C TRP A 140 18.91 -12.78 -8.90
N GLN A 141 17.61 -12.70 -8.66
CA GLN A 141 16.75 -11.73 -9.31
C GLN A 141 16.69 -10.45 -8.48
N ARG A 142 16.86 -9.29 -9.14
CA ARG A 142 16.91 -7.97 -8.51
C ARG A 142 15.76 -7.11 -9.03
N ALA A 143 14.76 -6.89 -8.17
CA ALA A 143 13.57 -6.10 -8.48
C ALA A 143 13.46 -4.86 -7.59
N HIS A 144 12.77 -3.84 -8.10
CA HIS A 144 12.44 -2.63 -7.35
C HIS A 144 10.93 -2.52 -7.11
N HIS A 145 10.56 -2.30 -5.86
CA HIS A 145 9.18 -2.11 -5.43
C HIS A 145 9.05 -0.69 -4.90
N PRO A 146 8.36 0.22 -5.60
CA PRO A 146 8.02 1.51 -5.04
C PRO A 146 7.24 1.33 -3.75
N VAL A 147 7.62 2.06 -2.69
CA VAL A 147 7.04 1.89 -1.35
C VAL A 147 6.61 3.17 -0.68
N ALA A 148 7.25 4.30 -0.97
CA ALA A 148 6.91 5.56 -0.35
C ALA A 148 7.42 6.79 -1.10
N TRP A 149 6.70 7.88 -0.89
CA TRP A 149 7.15 9.25 -1.17
C TRP A 149 7.57 9.92 0.14
N VAL A 150 8.77 10.50 0.16
CA VAL A 150 9.34 11.12 1.36
C VAL A 150 9.68 12.59 1.11
N PRO A 151 8.81 13.53 1.52
CA PRO A 151 9.13 14.94 1.50
C PRO A 151 10.09 15.28 2.65
N ILE A 152 11.24 15.86 2.32
CA ILE A 152 12.19 16.38 3.33
C ILE A 152 11.87 17.84 3.65
N ASP A 153 11.60 18.62 2.61
CA ASP A 153 11.25 20.03 2.72
C ASP A 153 10.38 20.46 1.51
N LYS A 154 10.12 21.76 1.36
CA LYS A 154 9.28 22.30 0.27
C LYS A 154 9.89 22.14 -1.14
N LYS A 155 11.14 21.71 -1.27
CA LYS A 155 11.89 21.57 -2.53
C LYS A 155 12.36 20.13 -2.78
N THR A 156 12.55 19.35 -1.73
CA THR A 156 13.14 18.01 -1.80
C THR A 156 12.11 16.93 -1.53
N LEU A 157 11.82 16.13 -2.55
CA LEU A 157 10.97 14.95 -2.48
C LEU A 157 11.77 13.72 -2.94
N TYR A 158 11.76 12.64 -2.16
CA TYR A 158 12.33 11.36 -2.57
C TYR A 158 11.23 10.40 -3.01
N ALA A 159 11.43 9.77 -4.17
CA ALA A 159 10.78 8.51 -4.51
C ALA A 159 11.64 7.38 -3.92
N VAL A 160 11.04 6.51 -3.11
CA VAL A 160 11.75 5.43 -2.41
C VAL A 160 11.22 4.08 -2.86
N SER A 161 12.14 3.19 -3.23
CA SER A 161 11.84 1.80 -3.56
C SER A 161 12.57 0.84 -2.63
N GLN A 162 11.86 -0.19 -2.20
CA GLN A 162 12.45 -1.36 -1.57
C GLN A 162 13.08 -2.25 -2.65
N THR A 163 14.30 -2.72 -2.42
CA THR A 163 14.86 -3.80 -3.25
C THR A 163 14.23 -5.11 -2.82
N THR A 164 13.74 -5.88 -3.79
CA THR A 164 13.24 -7.24 -3.60
C THR A 164 14.18 -8.19 -4.32
N LEU A 165 14.67 -9.19 -3.60
CA LEU A 165 15.57 -10.20 -4.13
C LEU A 165 14.88 -11.54 -4.15
N ARG A 166 14.88 -12.19 -5.31
CA ARG A 166 14.21 -13.48 -5.48
C ARG A 166 15.22 -14.53 -5.95
N TYR A 167 15.12 -15.73 -5.37
CA TYR A 167 15.90 -16.90 -5.76
C TYR A 167 14.98 -18.13 -5.84
N CYS A 168 15.37 -19.09 -6.67
CA CYS A 168 14.53 -20.20 -7.09
C CYS A 168 15.38 -21.31 -7.73
N TRP A 169 16.28 -21.91 -6.94
CA TRP A 169 17.23 -22.93 -7.41
C TRP A 169 16.71 -24.37 -7.23
N GLY A 170 15.48 -24.51 -6.77
CA GLY A 170 14.79 -25.77 -6.48
C GLY A 170 13.62 -25.52 -5.54
N ASP A 171 12.83 -26.55 -5.25
CA ASP A 171 11.66 -26.43 -4.39
C ASP A 171 12.00 -26.05 -2.94
N ASP A 172 13.10 -26.60 -2.42
CA ASP A 172 13.61 -26.28 -1.08
C ASP A 172 14.58 -25.08 -1.06
N ALA A 173 14.92 -24.56 -2.25
CA ALA A 173 15.91 -23.49 -2.43
C ALA A 173 15.29 -22.29 -3.18
N LYS A 174 14.12 -21.85 -2.71
CA LYS A 174 13.42 -20.67 -3.21
C LYS A 174 12.97 -19.74 -2.09
N GLY A 175 12.96 -18.44 -2.34
CA GLY A 175 12.57 -17.48 -1.32
C GLY A 175 12.77 -16.03 -1.75
N THR A 176 12.39 -15.13 -0.85
CA THR A 176 12.58 -13.68 -1.00
C THR A 176 13.55 -13.17 0.06
N LYS A 177 14.38 -12.20 -0.32
CA LYS A 177 15.25 -11.40 0.55
C LYS A 177 15.17 -9.93 0.12
N ALA A 178 15.94 -9.07 0.78
CA ALA A 178 16.04 -7.65 0.43
C ALA A 178 17.43 -7.12 0.75
N ALA A 179 18.00 -6.31 -0.15
CA ALA A 179 19.28 -5.62 0.03
C ALA A 179 19.16 -4.30 0.80
N GLY A 180 17.99 -3.67 0.81
CA GLY A 180 17.76 -2.39 1.45
C GLY A 180 16.81 -1.53 0.65
N ARG A 181 16.99 -0.21 0.74
CA ARG A 181 16.15 0.76 0.03
C ARG A 181 17.00 1.71 -0.78
N ILE A 182 16.53 1.96 -1.99
CA ILE A 182 17.08 2.95 -2.91
C ILE A 182 16.10 4.10 -3.03
N ALA A 183 16.61 5.29 -3.25
CA ALA A 183 15.79 6.46 -3.46
C ALA A 183 16.38 7.38 -4.53
N ARG A 184 15.52 8.22 -5.10
CA ARG A 184 15.93 9.30 -6.01
C ARG A 184 15.13 10.54 -5.73
N VAL A 185 15.80 11.70 -5.81
CA VAL A 185 15.13 12.99 -5.68
C VAL A 185 14.29 13.24 -6.92
N ILE A 186 13.06 13.70 -6.71
CA ILE A 186 12.13 14.11 -7.75
C ILE A 186 11.82 15.61 -7.55
N ASP A 187 11.98 16.41 -8.60
CA ASP A 187 11.67 17.83 -8.55
C ASP A 187 10.15 18.10 -8.59
N LYS A 188 9.76 19.37 -8.47
CA LYS A 188 8.35 19.79 -8.48
C LYS A 188 7.64 19.56 -9.81
N ALA A 189 8.38 19.45 -10.91
CA ALA A 189 7.85 19.18 -12.23
C ALA A 189 7.68 17.66 -12.48
N GLY A 190 8.30 16.81 -11.65
CA GLY A 190 8.29 15.36 -11.78
C GLY A 190 9.65 14.79 -12.21
N ASN A 191 10.64 15.60 -12.55
CA ASN A 191 11.87 15.08 -13.12
C ASN A 191 12.78 14.49 -12.04
N PRO A 192 13.50 13.41 -12.34
CA PRO A 192 14.54 12.91 -11.46
C PRO A 192 15.70 13.90 -11.38
N VAL A 193 16.21 14.12 -10.18
CA VAL A 193 17.34 15.02 -9.91
C VAL A 193 18.52 14.21 -9.41
N GLY A 194 19.62 14.27 -10.15
CA GLY A 194 20.85 13.55 -9.84
C GLY A 194 20.70 12.02 -9.92
N ASP A 195 21.71 11.35 -9.37
CA ASP A 195 21.78 9.89 -9.35
C ASP A 195 20.96 9.29 -8.20
N PRO A 196 20.51 8.03 -8.33
CA PRO A 196 19.98 7.26 -7.22
C PRO A 196 20.96 7.20 -6.03
N CYS A 197 20.43 6.97 -4.84
CA CYS A 197 21.21 6.82 -3.62
C CYS A 197 20.59 5.78 -2.68
N TRP A 198 21.38 5.22 -1.77
CA TRP A 198 20.91 4.26 -0.77
C TRP A 198 20.32 4.98 0.45
N THR A 199 19.17 4.56 0.94
CA THR A 199 18.65 5.02 2.24
C THR A 199 19.00 4.01 3.34
N SER A 200 19.09 2.73 2.98
CA SER A 200 19.57 1.64 3.82
C SER A 200 20.19 0.53 2.96
N GLN A 201 21.15 -0.19 3.53
CA GLN A 201 21.82 -1.36 2.92
C GLN A 201 21.99 -2.46 3.98
N ASN A 202 22.14 -3.70 3.51
CA ASN A 202 22.60 -4.84 4.31
C ASN A 202 23.53 -5.75 3.47
N ASN A 203 23.92 -6.89 4.03
CA ASN A 203 24.84 -7.85 3.40
C ASN A 203 24.37 -8.32 2.00
N TRP A 204 23.07 -8.37 1.74
CA TRP A 204 22.55 -8.81 0.44
C TRP A 204 22.90 -7.84 -0.69
N THR A 205 23.19 -6.57 -0.38
CA THR A 205 23.64 -5.59 -1.36
C THR A 205 24.90 -6.05 -2.10
N GLU A 206 25.84 -6.63 -1.34
CA GLU A 206 27.09 -7.17 -1.86
C GLU A 206 26.89 -8.57 -2.46
N VAL A 207 26.13 -9.44 -1.79
CA VAL A 207 25.87 -10.82 -2.27
C VAL A 207 25.28 -10.82 -3.68
N VAL A 208 24.38 -9.89 -3.98
CA VAL A 208 23.75 -9.79 -5.32
C VAL A 208 24.42 -8.77 -6.23
N ARG A 209 25.59 -8.25 -5.82
CA ARG A 209 26.50 -7.41 -6.62
C ARG A 209 25.85 -6.15 -7.16
N PHE A 210 25.06 -5.45 -6.35
CA PHE A 210 24.44 -4.18 -6.77
C PHE A 210 25.49 -3.13 -7.21
N ASN A 211 26.66 -3.14 -6.56
CA ASN A 211 27.82 -2.30 -6.90
C ASN A 211 28.41 -2.56 -8.29
N GLU A 212 28.00 -3.63 -8.98
CA GLU A 212 28.44 -3.94 -10.33
C GLU A 212 27.36 -3.68 -11.39
N THR A 213 26.14 -3.35 -10.96
CA THR A 213 25.05 -2.96 -11.86
C THR A 213 25.16 -1.49 -12.27
N ILE A 214 24.15 -0.95 -12.97
CA ILE A 214 24.04 0.49 -13.24
C ILE A 214 24.16 1.35 -11.97
N TYR A 215 23.73 0.80 -10.83
CA TYR A 215 23.86 1.43 -9.51
C TYR A 215 25.31 1.59 -9.03
N GLY A 216 26.20 0.69 -9.45
CA GLY A 216 27.64 0.85 -9.30
C GLY A 216 28.22 1.96 -10.16
N GLN A 217 27.75 2.07 -11.39
CA GLN A 217 28.20 3.11 -12.35
C GLN A 217 27.80 4.51 -11.88
N TYR A 218 26.64 4.66 -11.25
CA TYR A 218 26.25 5.89 -10.55
C TYR A 218 27.15 6.21 -9.33
N GLY A 219 28.00 5.28 -8.89
CA GLY A 219 28.80 5.44 -7.67
C GLY A 219 27.93 5.66 -6.44
N MET A 220 26.79 4.95 -6.36
CA MET A 220 25.73 5.21 -5.36
C MET A 220 26.29 5.33 -3.94
N LYS A 221 26.13 6.53 -3.37
CA LYS A 221 26.36 6.80 -1.96
C LYS A 221 25.07 6.66 -1.17
N PHE A 222 25.17 6.74 0.15
CA PHE A 222 23.98 7.02 0.95
C PHE A 222 23.38 8.36 0.56
N CYS A 223 22.05 8.41 0.53
CA CYS A 223 21.32 9.66 0.32
C CYS A 223 21.71 10.67 1.39
N LYS A 224 21.85 11.94 0.99
CA LYS A 224 22.09 13.05 1.94
C LYS A 224 21.12 13.02 3.13
N HIS A 225 19.87 12.62 2.89
CA HIS A 225 18.81 12.57 3.90
C HIS A 225 18.47 11.14 4.34
N ALA A 226 19.36 10.15 4.19
CA ALA A 226 19.08 8.73 4.48
C ALA A 226 18.47 8.51 5.88
N LYS A 227 19.05 9.08 6.93
CA LYS A 227 18.52 8.97 8.31
C LYS A 227 17.12 9.57 8.46
N GLN A 228 16.85 10.70 7.81
CA GLN A 228 15.53 11.34 7.84
C GLN A 228 14.50 10.52 7.09
N ILE A 229 14.90 9.93 5.95
CA ILE A 229 14.04 9.03 5.17
C ILE A 229 13.65 7.82 6.01
N GLU A 230 14.61 7.11 6.58
CA GLU A 230 14.31 5.91 7.39
C GLU A 230 13.55 6.26 8.67
N ALA A 231 13.73 7.43 9.26
CA ALA A 231 12.92 7.90 10.39
C ALA A 231 11.47 8.19 9.97
N TYR A 232 11.27 8.86 8.83
CA TYR A 232 9.95 9.15 8.28
C TYR A 232 9.17 7.86 8.01
N LEU A 233 9.81 6.84 7.44
CA LEU A 233 9.19 5.53 7.15
C LEU A 233 8.85 4.70 8.41
N LYS A 234 9.28 5.14 9.59
CA LYS A 234 8.92 4.54 10.89
C LYS A 234 7.77 5.27 11.59
N GLU A 235 7.30 6.38 11.03
CA GLU A 235 6.09 7.04 11.55
C GLU A 235 4.86 6.20 11.22
N PRO A 236 3.91 6.02 12.16
CA PRO A 236 2.68 5.24 11.99
C PRO A 236 2.01 5.40 10.61
N ALA A 237 1.70 6.64 10.22
CA ALA A 237 1.00 6.95 8.98
C ALA A 237 1.84 6.74 7.70
N LYS A 238 3.14 6.46 7.83
CA LYS A 238 4.13 6.46 6.74
C LYS A 238 4.81 5.10 6.54
N VAL A 239 4.41 4.10 7.33
CA VAL A 239 4.94 2.74 7.23
C VAL A 239 4.61 2.17 5.85
N PRO A 240 5.61 1.72 5.08
CA PRO A 240 5.36 1.08 3.80
C PRO A 240 4.77 -0.32 3.96
N ALA A 241 4.10 -0.81 2.91
CA ALA A 241 3.49 -2.14 2.87
C ALA A 241 4.51 -3.30 3.03
N TRP A 242 5.79 -3.05 2.83
CA TRP A 242 6.84 -4.03 3.12
C TRP A 242 8.15 -3.33 3.43
N GLY A 243 9.10 -4.10 3.95
CA GLY A 243 10.42 -3.62 4.31
C GLY A 243 11.44 -4.73 4.38
N THR A 244 12.70 -4.33 4.50
CA THR A 244 13.85 -5.23 4.59
C THR A 244 13.67 -6.33 5.63
N TRP A 245 13.10 -6.01 6.81
CA TRP A 245 12.84 -6.99 7.86
C TRP A 245 11.73 -7.97 7.45
N LEU A 246 10.55 -7.48 7.03
CA LEU A 246 9.43 -8.33 6.58
C LEU A 246 9.78 -9.26 5.42
N TYR A 247 10.70 -8.89 4.53
CA TYR A 247 11.17 -9.79 3.47
C TYR A 247 12.12 -10.88 3.96
N GLN A 248 12.74 -10.73 5.12
CA GLN A 248 13.73 -11.66 5.64
C GLN A 248 13.22 -12.54 6.76
N THR A 249 12.04 -12.23 7.29
CA THR A 249 11.46 -12.84 8.48
C THR A 249 9.94 -12.94 8.33
N LYS A 250 9.26 -13.49 9.34
CA LYS A 250 7.81 -13.55 9.42
C LYS A 250 7.31 -12.63 10.53
N LEU A 251 6.14 -12.02 10.34
CA LEU A 251 5.46 -11.29 11.40
C LEU A 251 4.16 -12.04 11.71
N PHE A 252 4.14 -12.81 12.79
CA PHE A 252 2.98 -13.60 13.13
C PHE A 252 1.91 -12.76 13.83
N ALA A 253 0.65 -13.03 13.49
CA ALA A 253 -0.51 -12.48 14.18
C ALA A 253 -0.57 -12.93 15.66
N ALA A 254 -1.53 -12.40 16.44
CA ALA A 254 -1.67 -12.68 17.87
C ALA A 254 -1.80 -14.16 18.19
N VAL A 255 -2.43 -14.94 17.29
CA VAL A 255 -2.59 -16.39 17.41
C VAL A 255 -1.32 -17.19 17.11
N GLY A 256 -0.23 -16.54 16.70
CA GLY A 256 1.07 -17.17 16.47
C GLY A 256 1.20 -18.03 15.21
N ALA A 257 0.14 -18.15 14.40
CA ALA A 257 0.11 -19.03 13.23
C ALA A 257 0.18 -18.30 11.87
N HIS A 258 -0.50 -17.17 11.73
CA HIS A 258 -0.65 -16.49 10.44
C HIS A 258 0.45 -15.45 10.21
N ASP A 259 1.10 -15.47 9.05
CA ASP A 259 2.15 -14.53 8.64
C ASP A 259 1.55 -13.28 7.98
N MET A 260 1.80 -12.11 8.58
CA MET A 260 1.22 -10.83 8.22
C MET A 260 2.22 -9.99 7.43
N GLN A 261 1.77 -9.46 6.28
CA GLN A 261 2.50 -8.44 5.53
C GLN A 261 1.54 -7.40 4.96
N GLU A 262 2.07 -6.40 4.26
CA GLU A 262 1.28 -5.40 3.54
C GLU A 262 0.36 -4.60 4.47
N PRO A 263 0.88 -3.98 5.56
CA PRO A 263 0.05 -3.11 6.37
C PRO A 263 -0.49 -1.96 5.52
N THR A 264 -1.72 -1.56 5.81
CA THR A 264 -2.34 -0.39 5.18
C THR A 264 -1.69 0.90 5.70
N HIS A 265 -2.03 2.01 5.05
CA HIS A 265 -1.88 3.32 5.68
C HIS A 265 -2.57 3.30 7.05
N SER A 266 -1.89 3.85 8.06
CA SER A 266 -2.40 3.89 9.43
C SER A 266 -3.13 5.19 9.71
N VAL A 267 -4.26 5.11 10.39
CA VAL A 267 -5.13 6.25 10.70
C VAL A 267 -5.20 6.45 12.20
N TRP A 268 -5.11 7.71 12.65
CA TRP A 268 -5.31 8.03 14.07
C TRP A 268 -6.77 8.35 14.35
N PHE A 269 -7.35 7.64 15.32
CA PHE A 269 -8.68 7.87 15.86
C PHE A 269 -8.59 8.44 17.27
N GLY A 270 -8.98 9.69 17.45
CA GLY A 270 -9.07 10.32 18.76
C GLY A 270 -8.64 11.79 18.75
N ASN A 271 -8.47 12.35 19.94
CA ASN A 271 -8.24 13.77 20.18
C ASN A 271 -6.93 14.00 20.96
N LYS A 272 -6.67 15.23 21.40
CA LYS A 272 -5.44 15.56 22.12
C LYS A 272 -5.26 14.80 23.45
N VAL A 273 -6.33 14.31 24.07
CA VAL A 273 -6.30 13.64 25.38
C VAL A 273 -6.30 12.12 25.30
N GLY A 274 -6.65 11.53 24.16
CA GLY A 274 -6.64 10.08 23.99
C GLY A 274 -7.08 9.62 22.61
N GLY A 275 -6.72 8.39 22.25
CA GLY A 275 -7.04 7.76 20.98
C GLY A 275 -6.10 6.61 20.66
N TYR A 276 -6.19 6.13 19.43
CA TYR A 276 -5.39 5.01 18.94
C TYR A 276 -5.09 5.14 17.44
N TRP A 277 -3.96 4.59 17.01
CA TRP A 277 -3.73 4.28 15.60
C TRP A 277 -4.41 2.97 15.25
N GLU A 278 -4.93 2.89 14.03
CA GLU A 278 -5.47 1.68 13.41
C GLU A 278 -4.79 1.47 12.07
N ARG A 279 -4.49 0.20 11.77
CA ARG A 279 -4.15 -0.25 10.43
C ARG A 279 -4.64 -1.67 10.24
N PHE A 280 -4.77 -2.05 8.99
CA PHE A 280 -5.05 -3.42 8.61
C PHE A 280 -3.82 -4.12 8.03
N TRP A 281 -3.86 -5.44 8.02
CA TRP A 281 -2.83 -6.34 7.54
C TRP A 281 -3.42 -7.41 6.63
N ARG A 282 -2.62 -7.83 5.66
CA ARG A 282 -2.94 -8.97 4.82
C ARG A 282 -2.28 -10.23 5.37
N ASP A 283 -3.04 -11.30 5.38
CA ASP A 283 -2.51 -12.64 5.61
C ASP A 283 -1.84 -13.18 4.34
N ILE A 284 -0.55 -13.48 4.43
CA ILE A 284 0.27 -14.04 3.36
C ILE A 284 0.73 -15.47 3.66
N SER A 285 0.08 -16.13 4.61
CA SER A 285 0.41 -17.51 5.00
C SER A 285 0.33 -18.49 3.84
N GLY A 286 0.90 -19.68 4.03
CA GLY A 286 0.76 -20.79 3.08
C GLY A 286 -0.71 -21.15 2.82
N SER A 287 -0.98 -21.79 1.68
CA SER A 287 -2.34 -22.15 1.21
C SER A 287 -3.18 -22.86 2.27
N ASP A 288 -2.55 -23.62 3.14
CA ASP A 288 -3.22 -24.51 4.10
C ASP A 288 -3.86 -23.76 5.26
N ILE A 289 -3.38 -22.55 5.56
CA ILE A 289 -3.86 -21.75 6.70
C ILE A 289 -4.19 -20.30 6.33
N ILE A 290 -3.95 -19.87 5.09
CA ILE A 290 -4.26 -18.50 4.67
C ILE A 290 -5.74 -18.19 4.88
N SER A 291 -5.99 -17.08 5.58
CA SER A 291 -7.32 -16.59 5.86
C SER A 291 -7.91 -15.81 4.69
N THR A 292 -9.24 -15.64 4.71
CA THR A 292 -10.00 -14.86 3.73
C THR A 292 -10.61 -13.62 4.39
N ALA A 293 -9.85 -13.06 5.33
CA ALA A 293 -10.23 -11.91 6.13
C ALA A 293 -9.08 -10.92 6.26
N VAL A 294 -9.44 -9.66 6.47
CA VAL A 294 -8.49 -8.62 6.85
C VAL A 294 -8.16 -8.76 8.34
N TRP A 295 -6.91 -8.44 8.72
CA TRP A 295 -6.47 -8.45 10.12
C TRP A 295 -6.21 -7.03 10.61
N VAL A 296 -6.51 -6.72 11.87
CA VAL A 296 -6.41 -5.38 12.43
C VAL A 296 -5.35 -5.30 13.53
N GLU A 297 -4.68 -4.16 13.60
CA GLU A 297 -3.77 -3.81 14.68
C GLU A 297 -4.07 -2.41 15.19
N HIS A 298 -4.00 -2.24 16.51
CA HIS A 298 -4.15 -0.96 17.18
C HIS A 298 -2.96 -0.65 18.08
N THR A 299 -2.69 0.64 18.28
CA THR A 299 -1.76 1.12 19.32
C THR A 299 -2.25 2.46 19.86
N SER A 300 -2.18 2.63 21.17
CA SER A 300 -2.45 3.94 21.80
C SER A 300 -1.22 4.86 21.77
N SER A 301 -0.03 4.30 21.48
CA SER A 301 1.20 5.06 21.34
C SER A 301 1.10 6.03 20.16
N ARG A 302 1.05 7.33 20.45
CA ARG A 302 1.04 8.39 19.43
C ARG A 302 2.18 8.29 18.43
N LYS A 303 3.34 7.81 18.88
CA LYS A 303 4.53 7.63 18.05
C LYS A 303 4.62 6.21 17.45
N GLY A 304 3.74 5.29 17.84
CA GLY A 304 3.79 3.89 17.44
C GLY A 304 5.04 3.17 17.94
N ASP A 305 5.53 3.51 19.14
CA ASP A 305 6.80 2.99 19.66
C ASP A 305 6.75 1.47 20.00
N GLU A 306 5.56 0.88 19.99
CA GLU A 306 5.30 -0.52 20.39
C GLU A 306 4.96 -1.47 19.25
N TRP A 307 4.84 -0.99 18.00
CA TRP A 307 4.51 -1.80 16.84
C TRP A 307 5.58 -1.78 15.75
N TYR A 308 5.48 -2.69 14.77
CA TYR A 308 6.32 -2.66 13.56
C TYR A 308 6.15 -1.31 12.82
N PRO A 309 7.21 -0.69 12.27
CA PRO A 309 8.61 -1.14 12.17
C PRO A 309 9.55 -0.65 13.28
N LYS A 310 9.01 -0.07 14.36
CA LYS A 310 9.86 0.34 15.50
C LYS A 310 10.23 -0.84 16.39
N VAL A 311 9.33 -1.81 16.50
CA VAL A 311 9.57 -3.10 17.15
C VAL A 311 9.54 -4.20 16.10
N GLU A 312 10.68 -4.87 15.95
CA GLU A 312 10.87 -5.98 15.01
C GLU A 312 10.85 -7.30 15.80
N LYS A 313 9.69 -7.96 15.86
CA LYS A 313 9.51 -9.23 16.56
C LYS A 313 8.60 -10.18 15.78
N GLN A 314 8.97 -11.46 15.71
CA GLN A 314 8.17 -12.44 14.98
C GLN A 314 6.86 -12.77 15.69
N LEU A 315 6.85 -12.86 17.02
CA LEU A 315 5.72 -13.31 17.83
C LEU A 315 5.27 -12.25 18.86
N GLY A 316 4.07 -12.43 19.42
CA GLY A 316 3.50 -11.55 20.45
C GLY A 316 2.97 -10.22 19.91
N ASN A 317 2.66 -10.15 18.61
CA ASN A 317 2.04 -8.99 17.98
C ASN A 317 0.54 -8.95 18.30
N GLN A 318 -0.04 -7.76 18.46
CA GLN A 318 -1.46 -7.58 18.79
C GLN A 318 -2.28 -7.39 17.50
N ILE A 319 -2.15 -8.36 16.60
CA ILE A 319 -2.83 -8.37 15.29
C ILE A 319 -3.92 -9.43 15.31
N PHE A 320 -5.17 -9.01 15.13
CA PHE A 320 -6.36 -9.85 15.31
C PHE A 320 -7.15 -9.98 14.02
N LYS A 321 -7.70 -11.18 13.78
CA LYS A 321 -8.55 -11.43 12.61
C LYS A 321 -9.84 -10.65 12.76
N THR A 322 -10.28 -9.99 11.69
CA THR A 322 -11.58 -9.30 11.66
C THR A 322 -12.63 -10.13 10.93
N ASN A 323 -13.90 -9.69 11.00
CA ASN A 323 -14.96 -10.19 10.13
C ASN A 323 -15.01 -9.51 8.74
N ILE A 324 -14.07 -8.63 8.41
CA ILE A 324 -13.98 -8.01 7.07
C ILE A 324 -13.53 -9.08 6.06
N PRO A 325 -14.33 -9.40 5.04
CA PRO A 325 -13.97 -10.39 4.03
C PRO A 325 -12.86 -9.85 3.12
N ASP A 326 -11.97 -10.73 2.66
CA ASP A 326 -10.89 -10.36 1.75
C ASP A 326 -10.52 -11.53 0.83
N VAL A 327 -10.14 -11.19 -0.41
CA VAL A 327 -9.69 -12.17 -1.42
C VAL A 327 -8.18 -12.46 -1.36
N GLY A 328 -7.45 -11.79 -0.46
CA GLY A 328 -5.99 -11.84 -0.42
C GLY A 328 -5.34 -10.89 -1.41
N SER A 329 -5.74 -9.62 -1.37
CA SER A 329 -5.10 -8.52 -2.10
C SER A 329 -5.06 -7.27 -1.25
N LYS A 330 -3.86 -6.66 -1.09
CA LYS A 330 -3.57 -5.46 -0.29
C LYS A 330 -4.75 -4.49 -0.20
N GLN A 331 -4.94 -3.90 0.97
CA GLN A 331 -6.00 -2.93 1.22
C GLN A 331 -5.42 -1.51 1.38
N HIS A 332 -6.29 -0.50 1.40
CA HIS A 332 -5.93 0.86 1.78
C HIS A 332 -6.98 1.47 2.72
N LEU A 333 -6.55 1.80 3.93
CA LEU A 333 -7.34 2.51 4.94
C LEU A 333 -7.03 4.01 4.89
N GLY A 334 -8.03 4.86 4.99
CA GLY A 334 -7.83 6.30 5.12
C GLY A 334 -8.99 7.04 5.76
N LEU A 335 -8.84 8.36 5.85
CA LEU A 335 -9.88 9.28 6.31
C LEU A 335 -10.35 10.18 5.18
N LEU A 336 -11.67 10.33 5.08
CA LEU A 336 -12.29 11.38 4.30
C LEU A 336 -12.17 12.73 5.04
N PRO A 337 -12.27 13.87 4.32
CA PRO A 337 -12.16 15.20 4.95
C PRO A 337 -13.16 15.48 6.08
N ASN A 338 -14.31 14.79 6.08
CA ASN A 338 -15.34 14.89 7.11
C ASN A 338 -15.07 14.03 8.37
N GLY A 339 -13.95 13.29 8.39
CA GLY A 339 -13.55 12.39 9.47
C GLY A 339 -14.08 10.97 9.36
N ASP A 340 -14.81 10.63 8.30
CA ASP A 340 -15.27 9.27 8.05
C ASP A 340 -14.12 8.37 7.59
N ARG A 341 -14.19 7.10 7.97
CA ARG A 341 -13.23 6.09 7.57
C ARG A 341 -13.60 5.56 6.20
N TYR A 342 -12.60 5.25 5.39
CA TYR A 342 -12.81 4.46 4.19
C TYR A 342 -11.78 3.34 4.07
N LEU A 343 -12.22 2.21 3.52
CA LEU A 343 -11.39 1.06 3.19
C LEU A 343 -11.57 0.69 1.73
N VAL A 344 -10.49 0.82 0.95
CA VAL A 344 -10.44 0.35 -0.43
C VAL A 344 -9.86 -1.05 -0.47
N HIS A 345 -10.63 -2.03 -0.92
CA HIS A 345 -10.19 -3.43 -1.00
C HIS A 345 -11.12 -4.29 -1.89
N ASN A 346 -10.83 -5.59 -1.93
CA ASN A 346 -11.60 -6.58 -2.68
C ASN A 346 -12.30 -7.55 -1.70
N PRO A 347 -13.51 -7.21 -1.22
CA PRO A 347 -14.19 -7.88 -0.12
C PRO A 347 -14.86 -9.20 -0.51
N ARG A 348 -14.25 -10.02 -1.37
CA ARG A 348 -14.82 -11.32 -1.76
C ARG A 348 -13.94 -12.47 -1.29
N ASN A 349 -14.51 -13.35 -0.49
CA ASN A 349 -13.91 -14.66 -0.25
C ASN A 349 -14.32 -15.63 -1.38
N ASN A 350 -13.48 -15.83 -2.38
CA ASN A 350 -13.74 -16.78 -3.48
C ASN A 350 -12.55 -17.71 -3.75
N THR A 351 -12.85 -18.93 -4.21
CA THR A 351 -11.85 -19.99 -4.43
C THR A 351 -10.92 -19.68 -5.60
N GLU A 352 -11.43 -18.99 -6.62
CA GLU A 352 -10.68 -18.57 -7.81
C GLU A 352 -9.69 -17.44 -7.52
N ARG A 353 -9.82 -16.78 -6.35
CA ARG A 353 -9.10 -15.56 -5.94
C ARG A 353 -9.20 -14.41 -6.94
N TYR A 354 -10.36 -14.26 -7.56
CA TYR A 354 -10.68 -13.13 -8.43
C TYR A 354 -10.83 -11.85 -7.61
N ARG A 355 -9.99 -10.87 -7.93
CA ARG A 355 -9.89 -9.61 -7.19
C ARG A 355 -10.90 -8.58 -7.68
N GLN A 356 -12.18 -8.96 -7.60
CA GLN A 356 -13.31 -8.17 -8.10
C GLN A 356 -14.57 -8.40 -7.24
N PRO A 357 -15.40 -7.36 -7.01
CA PRO A 357 -15.15 -5.94 -7.30
C PRO A 357 -13.99 -5.36 -6.50
N LEU A 358 -13.44 -4.23 -6.97
CA LEU A 358 -12.74 -3.28 -6.10
C LEU A 358 -13.79 -2.35 -5.51
N THR A 359 -13.83 -2.20 -4.19
CA THR A 359 -14.87 -1.44 -3.50
C THR A 359 -14.28 -0.35 -2.63
N ILE A 360 -15.14 0.57 -2.20
CA ILE A 360 -14.88 1.49 -1.09
C ILE A 360 -15.94 1.22 -0.03
N ALA A 361 -15.54 0.70 1.12
CA ALA A 361 -16.39 0.59 2.30
C ALA A 361 -16.21 1.84 3.17
N THR A 362 -17.29 2.36 3.77
CA THR A 362 -17.25 3.56 4.60
C THR A 362 -17.83 3.34 6.00
N SER A 363 -17.25 4.03 6.96
CA SER A 363 -17.70 4.06 8.35
C SER A 363 -17.83 5.50 8.83
N ARG A 364 -18.97 5.83 9.46
CA ARG A 364 -19.26 7.19 9.93
C ARG A 364 -18.55 7.50 11.24
N ARG A 365 -17.63 8.46 11.22
CA ARG A 365 -16.94 9.08 12.38
C ARG A 365 -16.66 8.13 13.56
N SER A 366 -17.44 8.26 14.63
CA SER A 366 -17.25 7.59 15.92
C SER A 366 -17.62 6.11 15.87
N ASN A 367 -18.40 5.69 14.87
CA ASN A 367 -18.61 4.28 14.59
C ASN A 367 -17.32 3.72 13.99
N GLY A 368 -16.82 2.60 14.53
CA GLY A 368 -15.67 1.89 13.97
C GLY A 368 -16.05 0.90 12.87
N CYS A 369 -17.36 0.65 12.70
CA CYS A 369 -17.88 -0.41 11.85
C CYS A 369 -18.25 0.13 10.45
N TYR A 370 -17.86 -0.59 9.41
CA TYR A 370 -18.24 -0.33 8.03
C TYR A 370 -19.68 -0.75 7.80
N THR A 371 -20.52 0.23 7.44
CA THR A 371 -21.94 0.01 7.13
C THR A 371 -22.28 0.42 5.70
N GLY A 372 -21.50 1.34 5.11
CA GLY A 372 -21.64 1.77 3.72
C GLY A 372 -20.65 1.04 2.83
N ILE A 373 -21.05 0.81 1.58
CA ILE A 373 -20.17 0.26 0.54
C ILE A 373 -20.64 0.67 -0.85
N GLY A 374 -19.69 0.76 -1.78
CA GLY A 374 -20.01 0.73 -3.20
C GLY A 374 -18.85 0.20 -4.04
N VAL A 375 -19.17 -0.24 -5.25
CA VAL A 375 -18.20 -0.76 -6.21
C VAL A 375 -17.48 0.42 -6.86
N LEU A 376 -16.17 0.51 -6.65
CA LEU A 376 -15.31 1.49 -7.32
C LEU A 376 -15.04 1.07 -8.75
N ARG A 377 -14.66 -0.20 -8.93
CA ARG A 377 -14.26 -0.72 -10.24
C ARG A 377 -14.60 -2.20 -10.37
N THR A 378 -15.06 -2.56 -11.57
CA THR A 378 -15.32 -3.93 -12.00
C THR A 378 -15.04 -4.05 -13.49
N ASN A 379 -15.35 -5.21 -14.08
CA ASN A 379 -15.16 -5.52 -15.50
C ASN A 379 -13.72 -5.36 -15.99
N ALA A 380 -12.75 -5.84 -15.20
CA ALA A 380 -11.37 -5.96 -15.67
C ALA A 380 -11.27 -6.97 -16.82
N SER A 381 -10.24 -6.82 -17.65
CA SER A 381 -9.92 -7.80 -18.69
C SER A 381 -9.76 -9.20 -18.07
N THR A 382 -10.40 -10.21 -18.65
CA THR A 382 -10.19 -11.62 -18.33
C THR A 382 -8.98 -12.21 -19.06
N VAL A 383 -8.41 -11.46 -20.00
CA VAL A 383 -7.20 -11.80 -20.73
C VAL A 383 -6.00 -11.15 -20.06
N ILE A 384 -4.97 -11.94 -19.84
CA ILE A 384 -3.73 -11.56 -19.17
C ILE A 384 -2.55 -12.04 -20.02
N ALA A 385 -1.51 -11.23 -20.17
CA ALA A 385 -0.32 -11.68 -20.86
C ALA A 385 0.34 -12.81 -20.06
N PRO A 386 0.76 -13.90 -20.72
CA PRO A 386 1.40 -15.03 -20.05
C PRO A 386 2.58 -14.58 -19.19
N ASP A 387 2.68 -15.13 -17.99
CA ASP A 387 3.84 -15.01 -17.12
C ASP A 387 4.43 -16.40 -16.85
N THR A 388 5.72 -16.43 -16.51
CA THR A 388 6.42 -17.68 -16.19
C THR A 388 6.32 -18.01 -14.71
N ARG A 389 5.99 -17.02 -13.87
CA ARG A 389 5.85 -17.18 -12.42
C ARG A 389 4.45 -17.64 -11.95
N LYS A 390 3.42 -17.52 -12.80
CA LYS A 390 2.01 -17.82 -12.48
C LYS A 390 1.49 -17.04 -11.26
N LEU A 391 2.00 -15.83 -11.05
CA LEU A 391 1.62 -14.94 -9.94
C LEU A 391 0.87 -13.69 -10.37
N LYS A 392 0.80 -13.43 -11.68
CA LYS A 392 -0.24 -12.55 -12.17
C LYS A 392 -1.62 -13.13 -11.79
N ARG A 393 -2.50 -12.24 -11.36
CA ARG A 393 -3.84 -12.57 -10.83
C ARG A 393 -4.83 -11.64 -11.48
N LEU A 394 -5.95 -12.21 -11.90
CA LEU A 394 -6.99 -11.47 -12.59
C LEU A 394 -7.61 -10.38 -11.70
N MET A 395 -8.09 -9.34 -12.35
CA MET A 395 -8.86 -8.22 -11.84
C MET A 395 -8.01 -7.17 -11.10
N PHE A 396 -8.64 -6.36 -10.25
CA PHE A 396 -8.04 -5.16 -9.69
C PHE A 396 -7.36 -5.42 -8.36
N SER A 397 -6.22 -4.78 -8.11
CA SER A 397 -5.47 -5.04 -6.87
C SER A 397 -4.49 -3.96 -6.47
N TYR A 398 -4.12 -3.98 -5.19
CA TYR A 398 -3.15 -3.09 -4.56
C TYR A 398 -3.55 -1.61 -4.68
N PRO A 399 -4.75 -1.24 -4.20
CA PRO A 399 -5.13 0.14 -4.10
C PRO A 399 -4.16 0.92 -3.21
N THR A 400 -3.94 2.16 -3.59
CA THR A 400 -3.42 3.24 -2.75
C THR A 400 -4.31 4.46 -2.98
N ALA A 401 -4.49 5.32 -1.98
CA ALA A 401 -5.34 6.48 -2.13
C ALA A 401 -4.80 7.70 -1.38
N ILE A 402 -5.16 8.87 -1.88
CA ILE A 402 -4.92 10.17 -1.24
C ILE A 402 -6.09 11.12 -1.50
N ILE A 403 -6.21 12.15 -0.67
CA ILE A 403 -7.13 13.27 -0.93
C ILE A 403 -6.40 14.36 -1.73
N VAL A 404 -6.98 14.76 -2.86
CA VAL A 404 -6.48 15.87 -3.70
C VAL A 404 -7.63 16.83 -3.97
N ASN A 405 -7.50 18.08 -3.54
CA ASN A 405 -8.51 19.13 -3.74
C ASN A 405 -9.94 18.69 -3.33
N GLY A 406 -10.05 17.95 -2.22
CA GLY A 406 -11.32 17.44 -1.70
C GLY A 406 -11.87 16.20 -2.40
N LYS A 407 -11.19 15.68 -3.43
CA LYS A 407 -11.52 14.43 -4.11
C LYS A 407 -10.68 13.28 -3.58
N LEU A 408 -11.25 12.07 -3.56
CA LEU A 408 -10.51 10.84 -3.30
C LEU A 408 -9.91 10.33 -4.61
N VAL A 409 -8.58 10.27 -4.68
CA VAL A 409 -7.84 9.74 -5.84
C VAL A 409 -7.29 8.37 -5.46
N VAL A 410 -7.72 7.33 -6.16
CA VAL A 410 -7.36 5.94 -5.87
C VAL A 410 -6.60 5.36 -7.06
N ALA A 411 -5.35 4.94 -6.86
CA ALA A 411 -4.58 4.22 -7.86
C ALA A 411 -4.57 2.73 -7.55
N TYR A 412 -4.64 1.88 -8.56
CA TYR A 412 -4.66 0.43 -8.43
C TYR A 412 -4.15 -0.21 -9.72
N SER A 413 -3.76 -1.48 -9.63
CA SER A 413 -3.40 -2.27 -10.80
C SER A 413 -4.56 -3.11 -11.30
N GLU A 414 -4.62 -3.37 -12.60
CA GLU A 414 -5.47 -4.38 -13.22
C GLU A 414 -4.58 -5.50 -13.76
N ASN A 415 -4.88 -6.75 -13.39
CA ASN A 415 -4.18 -7.98 -13.81
C ASN A 415 -2.69 -8.02 -13.47
N LYS A 416 -2.18 -7.05 -12.70
CA LYS A 416 -0.75 -6.74 -12.60
C LYS A 416 -0.11 -6.41 -13.96
N GLU A 417 -0.83 -5.77 -14.88
CA GLU A 417 -0.34 -5.39 -16.22
C GLU A 417 -0.55 -3.91 -16.54
N ASN A 418 -1.62 -3.34 -15.98
CA ASN A 418 -2.03 -1.96 -16.20
C ASN A 418 -2.12 -1.21 -14.88
N ILE A 419 -1.89 0.10 -14.92
CA ILE A 419 -2.10 1.01 -13.79
C ILE A 419 -3.26 1.93 -14.12
N TRP A 420 -4.24 1.95 -13.21
CA TRP A 420 -5.44 2.76 -13.28
C TRP A 420 -5.50 3.74 -12.13
N VAL A 421 -6.20 4.85 -12.36
CA VAL A 421 -6.58 5.82 -11.34
C VAL A 421 -8.07 6.11 -11.44
N SER A 422 -8.78 6.05 -10.32
CA SER A 422 -10.14 6.58 -10.19
C SER A 422 -10.15 7.86 -9.38
N VAL A 423 -10.95 8.83 -9.79
CA VAL A 423 -11.24 10.05 -9.03
C VAL A 423 -12.70 9.99 -8.57
N VAL A 424 -12.92 10.17 -7.27
CA VAL A 424 -14.24 10.05 -6.65
C VAL A 424 -14.53 11.27 -5.80
N ASP A 425 -15.74 11.83 -5.93
CA ASP A 425 -16.25 12.78 -4.96
C ASP A 425 -16.63 12.03 -3.67
N PRO A 426 -16.06 12.36 -2.49
CA PRO A 426 -16.45 11.76 -1.23
C PRO A 426 -17.95 11.81 -0.93
N LYS A 427 -18.68 12.79 -1.51
CA LYS A 427 -20.16 12.87 -1.37
C LYS A 427 -20.90 11.71 -2.02
N ASN A 428 -20.28 11.01 -2.96
CA ASN A 428 -20.86 9.85 -3.65
C ASN A 428 -20.67 8.53 -2.88
N LEU A 429 -20.07 8.56 -1.68
CA LEU A 429 -19.77 7.36 -0.88
C LEU A 429 -20.84 7.02 0.19
N HIS A 430 -21.97 7.73 0.19
CA HIS A 430 -23.02 7.63 1.21
C HIS A 430 -24.42 7.45 0.63
#